data_AF-A0A6C0VAW6-F1
#
_entry.id   AF-A0A6C0VAW6-F1
#
_cell.length_a   1.000
_cell.length_b   1.000
_cell.length_c   1.000
_cell.angle_alpha   90.00
_cell.angle_beta   90.00
_cell.angle_gamma   90.00
#
_symmetry.space_group_name_H-M   'P 1'
#
loop_
_entity.id
_entity.type
_entity.pdbx_description
1 polymer ?
#
loop_
_entity_poly.entity_id
_entity_poly.type
_entity_poly.pdbx_seq_one_letter_code
_entity_poly.pdbx_strand_id
1 'polypeptide(L)' 'RSWDGYPFNPCLTEAQYKEMEEKVSSTLSGLGGELKGTFYPLTGMSKEVQQKLIDDHFLFKEGDRFLQAANACRFWPTGR' A
#
# COMPACT_ATOMS: atom_id res chain seq x y z
N ARG A 1 2.65 4.12 10.80
CA ARG A 1 3.82 3.74 11.65
C ARG A 1 4.97 3.37 10.71
N SER A 2 6.21 3.44 11.17
CA SER A 2 7.38 2.99 10.41
C SER A 2 7.95 1.74 11.06
N TRP A 3 8.56 0.87 10.27
CA TRP A 3 9.11 -0.40 10.76
C TRP A 3 10.61 -0.28 10.91
N ASP A 4 11.13 -0.70 12.06
CA ASP A 4 12.57 -0.83 12.25
C ASP A 4 13.14 -1.83 11.22
N GLY A 5 14.32 -1.54 10.69
CA GLY A 5 14.94 -2.31 9.61
C GLY A 5 14.47 -1.98 8.17
N TYR A 6 13.45 -1.14 7.98
CA TYR A 6 13.01 -0.68 6.66
C TYR A 6 13.20 0.84 6.51
N PRO A 7 13.95 1.32 5.50
CA PRO A 7 14.09 2.75 5.26
C PRO A 7 12.81 3.34 4.64
N PHE A 8 12.77 4.66 4.49
CA PHE A 8 11.67 5.31 3.78
C PHE A 8 11.69 5.05 2.27
N ASN A 9 10.55 5.32 1.63
CA ASN A 9 10.28 5.08 0.20
C ASN A 9 11.42 5.40 -0.79
N PRO A 10 12.20 6.50 -0.65
CA PRO A 10 13.28 6.80 -1.59
C PRO A 10 14.38 5.73 -1.62
N CYS A 11 14.57 5.03 -0.50
CA CYS A 11 15.63 4.05 -0.28
C CYS A 11 15.12 2.59 -0.29
N LEU A 12 13.82 2.36 -0.39
CA LEU A 12 13.25 1.02 -0.50
C LEU A 12 13.54 0.40 -1.87
N THR A 13 13.82 -0.90 -1.87
CA THR A 13 13.87 -1.75 -3.06
C THR A 13 12.49 -2.33 -3.37
N GLU A 14 12.26 -2.76 -4.60
CA GLU A 14 10.99 -3.41 -4.98
C GLU A 14 10.70 -4.66 -4.14
N ALA A 15 11.73 -5.46 -3.81
CA ALA A 15 11.58 -6.64 -2.97
C ALA A 15 11.13 -6.28 -1.54
N GLN A 16 11.67 -5.20 -0.98
CA GLN A 16 11.26 -4.72 0.34
C GLN A 16 9.80 -4.22 0.33
N TYR A 17 9.33 -3.58 -0.75
CA TYR A 17 7.91 -3.23 -0.89
C TYR A 17 7.00 -4.46 -0.81
N LYS A 18 7.34 -5.54 -1.54
CA LYS A 18 6.58 -6.80 -1.52
C LYS A 18 6.61 -7.47 -0.14
N GLU A 19 7.80 -7.53 0.48
CA GLU A 19 7.96 -8.13 1.81
C GLU A 19 7.15 -7.37 2.88
N MET A 20 7.15 -6.04 2.83
CA MET A 20 6.35 -5.22 3.74
C MET A 20 4.84 -5.44 3.53
N GLU A 21 4.38 -5.48 2.28
CA GLU A 21 2.98 -5.78 1.93
C GLU A 21 2.54 -7.16 2.48
N GLU A 22 3.35 -8.20 2.27
CA GLU A 22 3.07 -9.54 2.77
C GLU A 22 2.96 -9.58 4.30
N LYS A 23 3.95 -8.99 5.00
CA LYS A 23 3.95 -8.99 6.48
C LYS A 23 2.76 -8.19 7.04
N VAL A 24 2.42 -7.06 6.44
CA VAL A 24 1.26 -6.24 6.86
C VAL A 24 -0.05 -6.97 6.60
N SER A 25 -0.26 -7.48 5.39
CA SER A 25 -1.50 -8.18 5.02
C SER A 25 -1.72 -9.43 5.86
N SER A 26 -0.66 -10.21 6.14
CA SER A 26 -0.70 -11.36 7.04
C SER A 26 -1.11 -10.97 8.46
N THR A 27 -0.49 -9.91 9.00
CA THR A 27 -0.79 -9.41 10.35
C THR A 27 -2.24 -8.92 10.46
N LEU A 28 -2.72 -8.16 9.48
CA LEU A 28 -4.08 -7.64 9.47
C LEU A 28 -5.13 -8.74 9.30
N SER A 29 -4.81 -9.81 8.57
CA SER A 29 -5.70 -10.97 8.41
C SER A 29 -5.93 -11.73 9.72
N GLY A 30 -5.02 -11.59 10.70
CA GLY A 30 -5.17 -12.16 12.04
C GLY A 30 -6.12 -11.38 12.96
N LEU A 31 -6.57 -10.19 12.57
CA LEU A 31 -7.48 -9.38 13.38
C LEU A 31 -8.90 -9.95 13.37
N GLY A 32 -9.52 -10.00 14.55
CA GLY A 32 -10.87 -10.50 14.76
C GLY A 32 -11.87 -9.43 15.19
N GLY A 33 -13.12 -9.86 15.43
CA GLY A 33 -14.18 -8.99 15.90
C GLY A 33 -14.50 -7.87 14.91
N GLU A 34 -14.67 -6.65 15.43
CA GLU A 34 -14.95 -5.43 14.64
C GLU A 34 -13.83 -5.08 13.64
N LEU A 35 -12.60 -5.52 13.92
CA LEU A 35 -11.43 -5.20 13.09
C LEU A 35 -11.18 -6.24 11.98
N LYS A 36 -12.00 -7.30 11.91
CA LYS A 36 -11.89 -8.29 10.84
C LYS A 36 -12.23 -7.62 9.51
N GLY A 37 -11.34 -7.75 8.54
CA GLY A 37 -11.51 -7.10 7.24
C GLY A 37 -10.86 -7.87 6.08
N THR A 38 -10.74 -7.19 4.96
CA THR A 38 -10.11 -7.69 3.73
C THR A 38 -9.01 -6.74 3.31
N PHE A 39 -7.83 -7.28 3.03
CA PHE A 39 -6.73 -6.51 2.44
C PHE A 39 -6.89 -6.49 0.91
N TYR A 40 -6.85 -5.31 0.32
CA TYR A 40 -7.01 -5.11 -1.12
C TYR A 40 -5.70 -4.58 -1.72
N PRO A 41 -4.83 -5.44 -2.28
CA PRO A 41 -3.58 -4.99 -2.90
C PRO A 41 -3.90 -4.14 -4.13
N LEU A 42 -3.14 -3.06 -4.36
CA LEU A 42 -3.28 -2.26 -5.57
C LEU A 42 -2.83 -3.02 -6.82
N THR A 43 -1.88 -3.93 -6.68
CA THR A 43 -1.46 -4.79 -7.79
C THR A 43 -2.58 -5.75 -8.16
N GLY A 44 -3.10 -5.63 -9.38
CA GLY A 44 -4.22 -6.45 -9.87
C GLY A 44 -5.61 -5.94 -9.46
N MET A 45 -5.70 -4.81 -8.74
CA MET A 45 -6.99 -4.16 -8.47
C MET A 45 -7.62 -3.65 -9.77
N SER A 46 -8.90 -3.95 -9.98
CA SER A 46 -9.64 -3.44 -11.13
C SER A 46 -9.86 -1.93 -11.01
N LYS A 47 -10.01 -1.23 -12.14
CA LYS A 47 -10.22 0.23 -12.13
C LYS A 47 -11.56 0.62 -11.50
N GLU A 48 -12.56 -0.25 -11.60
CA GLU A 48 -13.88 -0.06 -11.00
C GLU A 48 -13.79 -0.11 -9.47
N VAL A 49 -13.06 -1.09 -8.92
CA VAL A 49 -12.83 -1.19 -7.47
C VAL A 49 -11.97 -0.02 -6.99
N GLN A 50 -10.91 0.31 -7.74
CA GLN A 50 -10.04 1.44 -7.42
C GLN A 50 -10.83 2.75 -7.33
N GLN A 51 -11.66 3.04 -8.35
CA GLN A 51 -12.47 4.26 -8.39
C GLN A 51 -13.48 4.31 -7.26
N LYS A 52 -14.18 3.21 -7.01
CA LYS A 52 -15.14 3.13 -5.90
C LYS A 52 -14.47 3.45 -4.55
N LEU A 53 -13.30 2.87 -4.27
CA LEU A 53 -12.60 3.14 -3.02
C LEU A 53 -12.09 4.59 -2.92
N ILE A 54 -11.77 5.24 -4.05
CA ILE A 54 -11.44 6.68 -4.07
C ILE A 54 -12.68 7.51 -3.75
N ASP A 55 -13.82 7.21 -4.39
CA ASP A 55 -15.09 7.93 -4.21
C ASP A 55 -15.62 7.79 -2.78
N ASP A 56 -15.48 6.61 -2.18
CA ASP A 56 -15.84 6.32 -0.79
C ASP A 56 -14.82 6.87 0.23
N HIS A 57 -13.77 7.58 -0.23
CA HIS A 57 -12.68 8.15 0.58
C HIS A 57 -11.86 7.11 1.39
N PHE A 58 -11.80 5.87 0.92
CA PHE A 58 -10.98 4.80 1.51
C PHE A 58 -9.59 4.69 0.89
N LEU A 59 -9.46 4.97 -0.41
CA LEU A 59 -8.20 4.83 -1.14
C LEU A 59 -7.56 6.19 -1.43
N PHE A 60 -6.24 6.24 -1.23
CA PHE A 60 -5.44 7.41 -1.52
C PHE A 60 -5.22 7.58 -3.04
N LYS A 61 -5.14 8.83 -3.49
CA LYS A 61 -4.92 9.14 -4.91
C LYS A 61 -3.53 8.66 -5.38
N GLU A 62 -3.49 8.16 -6.60
CA GLU A 62 -2.25 7.90 -7.32
C GLU A 62 -1.56 9.21 -7.74
N GLY A 63 -0.22 9.22 -7.80
CA GLY A 63 0.52 10.24 -8.54
C GLY A 63 0.60 11.64 -7.91
N ASP A 64 0.70 11.74 -6.58
CA ASP A 64 1.00 13.04 -5.97
C ASP A 64 2.38 13.56 -6.42
N ARG A 65 2.40 14.72 -7.08
CA ARG A 65 3.61 15.31 -7.68
C ARG A 65 4.75 15.51 -6.68
N PHE A 66 4.44 15.78 -5.41
CA PHE A 66 5.45 16.01 -4.39
C PHE A 66 6.08 14.68 -3.93
N LEU A 67 5.26 13.63 -3.83
CA LEU A 67 5.74 12.29 -3.53
C LEU A 67 6.57 11.70 -4.68
N GLN A 68 6.17 11.97 -5.92
CA GLN A 68 6.95 11.59 -7.10
C GLN A 68 8.31 12.30 -7.12
N ALA A 69 8.33 13.61 -6.89
CA ALA A 69 9.58 14.38 -6.82
C ALA A 69 10.52 13.90 -5.69
N ALA A 70 9.95 13.40 -4.59
CA ALA A 70 10.70 12.81 -3.49
C ALA A 70 11.16 11.36 -3.76
N ASN A 71 10.97 10.80 -4.95
CA ASN A 71 11.21 9.37 -5.25
C ASN A 71 10.41 8.41 -4.35
N ALA A 72 9.26 8.84 -3.82
CA ALA A 72 8.45 8.05 -2.90
C ALA A 72 7.44 7.12 -3.59
N CYS A 73 7.25 7.28 -4.91
CA CYS A 73 6.33 6.47 -5.73
C CYS A 73 7.06 5.43 -6.59
N ARG A 74 8.32 5.09 -6.27
CA ARG A 74 9.09 4.08 -7.01
C ARG A 74 8.38 2.72 -6.96
N PHE A 75 8.36 2.03 -8.09
CA PHE A 75 7.77 0.70 -8.28
C PHE A 75 6.25 0.64 -8.09
N TRP A 76 5.56 1.77 -8.15
CA TRP A 76 4.10 1.79 -8.12
C TRP A 76 3.47 0.90 -9.22
N PRO A 77 2.44 0.08 -8.93
CA PRO A 77 1.68 -0.05 -7.66
C PRO A 77 2.18 -1.16 -6.71
N THR A 78 3.32 -1.79 -6.98
CA THR A 78 3.83 -2.95 -6.23
C THR A 78 4.03 -2.66 -4.75
N GLY A 79 3.53 -3.52 -3.85
CA GLY A 79 3.71 -3.37 -2.40
C GLY A 79 2.84 -2.29 -1.75
N ARG A 80 1.71 -1.93 -2.38
CA ARG A 80 0.78 -0.90 -1.89
C ARG A 80 -0.64 -1.46 -1.79
#